data_AF-A0A6I2FID1-F1
#
_entry.id   AF-A0A6I2FID1-F1
#
_cell.length_a   1.000
_cell.length_b   1.000
_cell.length_c   1.000
_cell.angle_alpha   90.00
_cell.angle_beta   90.00
_cell.angle_gamma   90.00
#
_symmetry.space_group_name_H-M   'P 1'
#
loop_
_entity.id
_entity.type
_entity.pdbx_description
1 polymer ?
#
loop_
_entity_poly.entity_id
_entity_poly.type
_entity_poly.pdbx_seq_one_letter_code
_entity_poly.pdbx_strand_id
1 'polypeptide(L)'
;MDRREDRRRTGERARDAAAPVRRLSAPVVCWIFVLVAIGVVQVVRMQWFDAGAFVVAAAGAVLVAIGLLRRPVVRHIALPWLAGAAGVGAAGLCFLPRHGLAMQVAVAALGVLGVVLAWSTATIARPDAPTALSRGILRLALTWAVIVVAGCVWELIQFILGLVEPDAAWFSLSDLLNPVVDGVPGRVVFIALWVTGGVWLLRRGGKR
;
A
#
# COMPACT_ATOMS: atom_id res chain seq x y z
N MET A 1 8.33 30.34 51.77
CA MET A 1 8.56 29.00 51.21
C MET A 1 7.33 28.12 51.53
N ASP A 2 6.13 28.53 51.18
CA ASP A 2 5.43 28.60 49.89
C ASP A 2 4.96 27.26 49.28
N ARG A 3 4.06 26.57 50.01
CA ARG A 3 3.28 25.41 49.52
C ARG A 3 2.44 25.71 48.26
N ARG A 4 2.28 26.97 47.83
CA ARG A 4 1.53 27.31 46.61
C ARG A 4 2.37 27.13 45.35
N GLU A 5 3.69 27.24 45.43
CA GLU A 5 4.58 26.99 44.28
C GLU A 5 4.62 25.51 43.90
N ASP A 6 4.58 24.61 44.89
CA ASP A 6 4.64 23.17 44.64
C ASP A 6 3.39 22.65 43.94
N ARG A 7 2.20 23.15 44.33
CA ARG A 7 0.93 22.79 43.65
C ARG A 7 0.83 23.33 42.23
N ARG A 8 1.42 24.49 41.92
CA ARG A 8 1.49 25.00 40.54
C ARG A 8 2.35 24.11 39.66
N ARG A 9 3.52 23.68 40.16
CA ARG A 9 4.41 22.77 39.43
C ARG A 9 3.82 21.39 39.17
N THR A 10 3.03 20.85 40.10
CA THR A 10 2.36 19.54 39.89
C THR A 10 1.22 19.64 38.86
N GLY A 11 0.48 20.76 38.86
CA GLY A 11 -0.62 20.99 37.91
C GLY A 11 -0.17 21.25 36.47
N GLU A 12 0.96 21.93 36.26
CA GLU A 12 1.54 22.14 34.92
C GLU A 12 2.11 20.85 34.33
N ARG A 13 2.83 20.04 35.13
CA ARG A 13 3.32 18.72 34.67
C ARG A 13 2.20 17.74 34.29
N ALA A 14 1.04 17.83 34.93
CA ALA A 14 -0.12 16.99 34.58
C ALA A 14 -0.81 17.45 33.28
N ARG A 15 -0.71 18.73 32.90
CA ARG A 15 -1.24 19.26 31.63
C ARG A 15 -0.32 18.97 30.44
N ASP A 16 0.98 18.87 30.66
CA ASP A 16 1.96 18.55 29.60
C ASP A 16 2.04 17.06 29.23
N ALA A 17 1.43 16.17 30.02
CA ALA A 17 1.43 14.72 29.76
C ALA A 17 0.33 14.26 28.79
N ALA A 18 -0.65 15.11 28.47
CA ALA A 18 -1.65 14.82 27.46
C ALA A 18 -1.05 15.11 26.08
N ALA A 19 -0.26 14.16 25.56
CA ALA A 19 0.24 14.21 24.19
C ALA A 19 -0.94 14.53 23.24
N PRO A 20 -0.84 15.57 22.39
CA PRO A 20 -1.94 15.96 21.53
C PRO A 20 -2.31 14.78 20.64
N VAL A 21 -3.58 14.35 20.71
CA VAL A 21 -4.12 13.31 19.82
C VAL A 21 -3.89 13.78 18.39
N ARG A 22 -2.93 13.15 17.70
CA ARG A 22 -2.64 13.45 16.30
C ARG A 22 -3.89 13.13 15.49
N ARG A 23 -4.55 14.17 14.98
CA ARG A 23 -5.69 14.00 14.07
C ARG A 23 -5.18 13.32 12.81
N LEU A 24 -5.81 12.19 12.45
CA LEU A 24 -5.55 11.50 11.21
C LEU A 24 -5.86 12.43 10.04
N SER A 25 -4.89 12.63 9.15
CA SER A 25 -5.14 13.41 7.94
C SER A 25 -6.15 12.69 7.03
N ALA A 26 -7.05 13.43 6.39
CA ALA A 26 -8.06 12.87 5.48
C ALA A 26 -7.47 11.93 4.39
N PRO A 27 -6.29 12.22 3.79
CA PRO A 27 -5.67 11.30 2.83
C PRO A 27 -5.30 9.95 3.43
N VAL A 28 -4.81 9.93 4.68
CA VAL A 28 -4.46 8.68 5.38
C VAL A 28 -5.71 7.86 5.67
N VAL A 29 -6.77 8.50 6.15
CA VAL A 29 -8.07 7.83 6.38
C VAL A 29 -8.60 7.24 5.07
N CYS A 30 -8.52 7.99 3.97
CA CYS A 30 -8.93 7.53 2.65
C CYS A 30 -8.17 6.27 2.21
N TRP A 31 -6.84 6.24 2.36
CA TRP A 31 -6.05 5.05 2.01
C TRP A 31 -6.32 3.86 2.93
N ILE A 32 -6.49 4.07 4.24
CA ILE A 32 -6.90 3.02 5.16
C ILE A 32 -8.25 2.43 4.74
N PHE A 33 -9.21 3.27 4.39
CA PHE A 33 -10.50 2.84 3.86
C PHE A 33 -10.36 1.98 2.59
N VAL A 34 -9.53 2.40 1.63
CA VAL A 34 -9.26 1.63 0.40
C VAL A 34 -8.69 0.25 0.75
N LEU A 35 -7.70 0.17 1.63
CA LEU A 35 -7.09 -1.10 2.04
C LEU A 35 -8.11 -2.04 2.70
N VAL A 36 -8.95 -1.50 3.59
CA VAL A 36 -10.02 -2.26 4.24
C VAL A 36 -11.06 -2.73 3.23
N ALA A 37 -11.49 -1.87 2.31
CA ALA A 37 -12.46 -2.23 1.28
C ALA A 37 -11.94 -3.37 0.39
N ILE A 38 -10.68 -3.31 -0.04
CA ILE A 38 -10.05 -4.42 -0.78
C ILE A 38 -10.03 -5.68 0.08
N GLY A 39 -9.59 -5.59 1.34
CA GLY A 39 -9.54 -6.74 2.24
C GLY A 39 -10.90 -7.42 2.41
N VAL A 40 -11.99 -6.66 2.55
CA VAL A 40 -13.36 -7.18 2.63
C VAL A 40 -13.74 -7.92 1.34
N VAL A 41 -13.46 -7.36 0.16
CA VAL A 41 -13.70 -8.04 -1.12
C VAL A 41 -12.95 -9.37 -1.19
N GLN A 42 -11.69 -9.42 -0.72
CA GLN A 42 -10.91 -10.66 -0.73
C GLN A 42 -11.45 -11.73 0.21
N VAL A 43 -12.02 -11.34 1.37
CA VAL A 43 -12.73 -12.28 2.25
C VAL A 43 -13.94 -12.88 1.55
N VAL A 44 -14.75 -12.07 0.87
CA VAL A 44 -15.92 -12.55 0.11
C VAL A 44 -15.51 -13.52 -1.00
N ARG A 45 -14.35 -13.29 -1.63
CA ARG A 45 -13.77 -14.17 -2.66
C ARG A 45 -13.04 -15.39 -2.11
N MET A 46 -13.02 -15.61 -0.80
CA MET A 46 -12.29 -16.70 -0.13
C MET A 46 -10.77 -16.69 -0.41
N GLN A 47 -10.21 -15.52 -0.72
CA GLN A 47 -8.77 -15.30 -0.97
C GLN A 47 -8.07 -14.92 0.35
N TRP A 48 -7.94 -15.89 1.26
CA TRP A 48 -7.47 -15.64 2.64
C TRP A 48 -6.09 -14.99 2.74
N PHE A 49 -5.17 -15.36 1.86
CA PHE A 49 -3.83 -14.80 1.82
C PHE A 49 -3.87 -13.29 1.52
N ASP A 50 -4.58 -12.90 0.46
CA ASP A 50 -4.69 -11.50 0.06
C ASP A 50 -5.45 -10.69 1.12
N ALA A 51 -6.56 -11.23 1.65
CA ALA A 51 -7.29 -10.61 2.75
C ALA A 51 -6.37 -10.32 3.95
N GLY A 52 -5.56 -11.30 4.36
CA GLY A 52 -4.58 -11.15 5.43
C GLY A 52 -3.54 -10.06 5.12
N ALA A 53 -2.99 -10.04 3.91
CA ALA A 53 -2.02 -9.02 3.49
C ALA A 53 -2.60 -7.60 3.56
N PHE A 54 -3.84 -7.40 3.10
CA PHE A 54 -4.51 -6.09 3.16
C PHE A 54 -4.87 -5.68 4.59
N VAL A 55 -5.27 -6.60 5.46
CA VAL A 55 -5.51 -6.33 6.89
C VAL A 55 -4.21 -5.90 7.57
N VAL A 56 -3.11 -6.61 7.34
CA VAL A 56 -1.79 -6.26 7.90
C VAL A 56 -1.33 -4.89 7.40
N ALA A 57 -1.52 -4.60 6.10
CA ALA A 57 -1.18 -3.30 5.53
C ALA A 57 -2.03 -2.16 6.13
N ALA A 58 -3.34 -2.36 6.30
CA ALA A 58 -4.24 -1.39 6.92
C ALA A 58 -3.88 -1.13 8.39
N ALA A 59 -3.64 -2.19 9.17
CA ALA A 59 -3.20 -2.09 10.55
C ALA A 59 -1.85 -1.36 10.65
N GLY A 60 -0.88 -1.72 9.81
CA GLY A 60 0.40 -1.03 9.71
C GLY A 60 0.22 0.46 9.44
N ALA A 61 -0.62 0.84 8.46
CA ALA A 61 -0.93 2.23 8.15
C ALA A 61 -1.56 3.00 9.33
N VAL A 62 -2.45 2.36 10.09
CA VAL A 62 -3.03 2.94 11.32
C VAL A 62 -1.96 3.17 12.38
N LEU A 63 -1.17 2.14 12.71
CA LEU A 63 -0.11 2.19 13.72
C LEU A 63 0.92 3.27 13.42
N VAL A 64 1.21 3.44 12.14
CA VAL A 64 2.03 4.50 11.60
C VAL A 64 1.41 5.88 11.82
N ALA A 65 0.13 6.02 11.49
CA ALA A 65 -0.53 7.31 11.49
C ALA A 65 -0.69 7.87 12.92
N ILE A 66 -0.87 6.98 13.90
CA ILE A 66 -0.90 7.32 15.32
C ILE A 66 0.51 7.46 15.93
N GLY A 67 1.57 7.16 15.18
CA GLY A 67 2.96 7.33 15.61
C GLY A 67 3.53 6.20 16.47
N LEU A 68 2.89 5.02 16.50
CA LEU A 68 3.39 3.87 17.26
C LEU A 68 4.58 3.19 16.57
N LEU A 69 4.60 3.19 15.24
CA LEU A 69 5.72 2.66 14.45
C LEU A 69 6.72 3.75 14.09
N ARG A 70 7.97 3.55 14.50
CA ARG A 70 9.09 4.43 14.12
C ARG A 70 9.53 4.16 12.68
N ARG A 71 10.06 5.18 12.02
CA ARG A 71 10.68 5.03 10.70
C ARG A 71 12.05 4.35 10.83
N PRO A 72 12.27 3.12 10.29
CA PRO A 72 13.59 2.59 10.04
C PRO A 72 14.47 3.61 9.31
N VAL A 73 15.68 3.74 9.82
CA VAL A 73 16.76 4.45 9.15
C VAL A 73 17.36 3.47 8.14
N VAL A 74 17.13 3.71 6.85
CA VAL A 74 17.75 2.94 5.76
C VAL A 74 18.63 3.88 4.97
N ARG A 75 19.76 3.36 4.46
CA ARG A 75 20.66 4.12 3.59
C ARG A 75 19.98 4.41 2.25
N HIS A 76 20.30 5.57 1.67
CA HIS A 76 19.83 5.93 0.35
C HIS A 76 20.22 4.86 -0.69
N ILE A 77 19.22 4.39 -1.44
CA ILE A 77 19.42 3.43 -2.53
C ILE A 77 19.17 4.17 -3.83
N ALA A 78 20.13 4.13 -4.76
CA ALA A 78 19.94 4.76 -6.05
C ALA A 78 18.81 4.07 -6.82
N LEU A 79 17.94 4.88 -7.43
CA LEU A 79 16.82 4.39 -8.23
C LEU A 79 17.16 3.32 -9.29
N PRO A 80 18.30 3.37 -10.03
CA PRO A 80 18.63 2.30 -10.97
C PRO A 80 18.89 0.95 -10.28
N TRP A 81 19.49 0.94 -9.09
CA TRP A 81 19.68 -0.29 -8.32
C TRP A 81 18.37 -0.85 -7.83
N LEU A 82 17.47 0.02 -7.35
CA LEU A 82 16.12 -0.39 -6.94
C LEU A 82 15.33 -0.96 -8.13
N ALA A 83 15.38 -0.30 -9.29
CA ALA A 83 14.72 -0.76 -10.51
C ALA A 83 15.31 -2.09 -11.00
N GLY A 84 16.63 -2.26 -10.94
CA GLY A 84 17.31 -3.50 -11.28
C GLY A 84 16.91 -4.64 -10.34
N ALA A 85 16.92 -4.41 -9.02
CA ALA A 85 16.49 -5.39 -8.04
C ALA A 85 15.01 -5.77 -8.20
N ALA A 86 14.14 -4.78 -8.44
CA ALA A 86 12.73 -5.02 -8.74
C ALA A 86 12.58 -5.84 -10.02
N GLY A 87 13.34 -5.54 -11.07
CA GLY A 87 13.35 -6.27 -12.33
C GLY A 87 13.82 -7.72 -12.20
N VAL A 88 14.89 -7.97 -11.43
CA VAL A 88 15.39 -9.33 -11.16
C VAL A 88 14.39 -10.12 -10.34
N GLY A 89 13.82 -9.53 -9.28
CA GLY A 89 12.78 -10.16 -8.47
C GLY A 89 11.56 -10.53 -9.32
N ALA A 90 11.09 -9.57 -10.14
CA ALA A 90 10.03 -9.75 -11.12
C ALA A 90 10.31 -10.90 -12.11
N ALA A 91 11.51 -10.95 -12.69
CA ALA A 91 11.91 -12.03 -13.60
C ALA A 91 11.92 -13.39 -12.89
N GLY A 92 12.37 -13.45 -11.63
CA GLY A 92 12.31 -14.65 -10.81
C GLY A 92 10.89 -15.17 -10.64
N LEU A 93 9.92 -14.28 -10.36
CA LEU A 93 8.50 -14.63 -10.22
C LEU A 93 7.92 -15.28 -11.49
N CYS A 94 8.48 -15.00 -12.67
CA CYS A 94 8.00 -15.63 -13.92
C CYS A 94 8.15 -17.15 -13.93
N PHE A 95 9.13 -17.69 -13.21
CA PHE A 95 9.42 -19.13 -13.18
C PHE A 95 8.68 -19.87 -12.06
N LEU A 96 8.02 -19.16 -11.14
CA LEU A 96 7.29 -19.80 -10.05
C LEU A 96 5.88 -20.22 -10.51
N PRO A 97 5.34 -21.33 -9.97
CA PRO A 97 3.93 -21.68 -10.13
C PRO A 97 3.05 -20.56 -9.57
N ARG A 98 2.19 -19.98 -10.41
CA ARG A 98 1.39 -18.79 -10.08
C ARG A 98 0.57 -18.93 -8.80
N HIS A 99 -0.04 -20.10 -8.60
CA HIS A 99 -0.87 -20.41 -7.44
C HIS A 99 -0.13 -21.20 -6.35
N GLY A 100 1.21 -21.28 -6.45
CA GLY A 100 2.03 -22.01 -5.47
C GLY A 100 2.37 -21.16 -4.25
N LEU A 101 2.60 -21.83 -3.12
CA LEU A 101 3.05 -21.20 -1.88
C LEU A 101 4.35 -20.39 -2.07
N ALA A 102 5.27 -20.89 -2.90
CA ALA A 102 6.52 -20.19 -3.20
C ALA A 102 6.27 -18.80 -3.82
N MET A 103 5.27 -18.67 -4.70
CA MET A 103 4.92 -17.40 -5.34
C MET A 103 4.36 -16.43 -4.30
N GLN A 104 3.47 -16.89 -3.43
CA GLN A 104 2.91 -16.10 -2.33
C GLN A 104 4.00 -15.58 -1.39
N VAL A 105 4.93 -16.45 -0.96
CA VAL A 105 6.06 -16.07 -0.11
C VAL A 105 6.96 -15.05 -0.80
N ALA A 106 7.29 -15.26 -2.08
CA ALA A 106 8.13 -14.33 -2.83
C ALA A 106 7.47 -12.96 -3.00
N VAL A 107 6.18 -12.92 -3.34
CA VAL A 107 5.39 -11.67 -3.45
C VAL A 107 5.29 -10.98 -2.09
N ALA A 108 5.04 -11.70 -1.00
CA ALA A 108 5.02 -11.14 0.35
C ALA A 108 6.38 -10.53 0.72
N ALA A 109 7.47 -11.25 0.47
CA ALA A 109 8.83 -10.77 0.76
C ALA A 109 9.15 -9.49 -0.04
N LEU A 110 8.82 -9.46 -1.33
CA LEU A 110 8.99 -8.27 -2.17
C LEU A 110 8.09 -7.11 -1.72
N GLY A 111 6.86 -7.40 -1.31
CA GLY A 111 5.93 -6.42 -0.75
C GLY A 111 6.45 -5.80 0.54
N VAL A 112 6.90 -6.63 1.49
CA VAL A 112 7.52 -6.17 2.76
C VAL A 112 8.76 -5.33 2.47
N LEU A 113 9.63 -5.78 1.58
CA LEU A 113 10.81 -5.02 1.17
C LEU A 113 10.41 -3.66 0.57
N GLY A 114 9.44 -3.64 -0.34
CA GLY A 114 8.90 -2.41 -0.93
C GLY A 114 8.35 -1.45 0.11
N VAL A 115 7.60 -1.96 1.10
CA VAL A 115 7.09 -1.17 2.23
C VAL A 115 8.25 -0.60 3.04
N VAL A 116 9.23 -1.41 3.46
CA VAL A 116 10.39 -0.95 4.25
C VAL A 116 11.16 0.15 3.51
N LEU A 117 11.35 0.00 2.19
CA LEU A 117 12.04 0.97 1.35
C LEU A 117 11.25 2.26 1.13
N ALA A 118 9.93 2.19 1.02
CA ALA A 118 9.05 3.35 0.96
C ALA A 118 8.97 4.06 2.32
N TRP A 119 8.93 3.28 3.39
CA TRP A 119 8.78 3.70 4.79
C TRP A 119 9.99 4.49 5.31
N SER A 120 11.19 4.08 4.88
CA SER A 120 12.45 4.64 5.34
C SER A 120 12.78 6.03 4.79
N THR A 121 11.98 6.57 3.86
CA THR A 121 12.27 7.83 3.12
C THR A 121 13.57 7.78 2.28
N ALA A 122 14.33 6.68 2.38
CA ALA A 122 15.64 6.48 1.76
C ALA A 122 15.59 6.49 0.23
N THR A 123 14.41 6.22 -0.32
CA THR A 123 14.22 6.05 -1.76
C THR A 123 14.09 7.35 -2.54
N ILE A 124 13.66 8.48 -1.93
CA ILE A 124 13.34 9.71 -2.70
C ILE A 124 13.64 11.05 -1.97
N ALA A 125 13.88 11.11 -0.66
CA ALA A 125 13.96 12.42 0.01
C ALA A 125 15.16 13.29 -0.41
N ARG A 126 14.85 14.45 -1.01
CA ARG A 126 15.64 15.67 -0.81
C ARG A 126 15.46 16.11 0.65
N PRO A 127 16.53 16.34 1.42
CA PRO A 127 16.45 16.76 2.82
C PRO A 127 15.69 18.07 3.05
N ASP A 128 15.56 18.92 2.02
CA ASP A 128 15.26 20.34 2.20
C ASP A 128 13.84 20.77 1.78
N ALA A 129 12.98 19.87 1.31
CA ALA A 129 11.64 20.23 0.83
C ALA A 129 10.54 19.88 1.84
N PRO A 130 9.76 20.84 2.36
CA PRO A 130 8.63 20.54 3.23
C PRO A 130 7.63 19.65 2.50
N THR A 131 7.34 18.49 3.10
CA THR A 131 6.52 17.37 2.60
C THR A 131 5.02 17.67 2.55
N ALA A 132 4.63 18.91 2.26
CA ALA A 132 3.24 19.24 2.02
C ALA A 132 2.85 18.61 0.67
N LEU A 133 1.99 17.59 0.72
CA LEU A 133 1.36 17.01 -0.46
C LEU A 133 0.71 18.14 -1.27
N SER A 134 1.29 18.47 -2.41
CA SER A 134 0.73 19.51 -3.29
C SER A 134 -0.72 19.14 -3.64
N ARG A 135 -1.57 20.15 -3.87
CA ARG A 135 -2.98 19.94 -4.27
C ARG A 135 -3.10 19.01 -5.48
N GLY A 136 -2.12 19.05 -6.40
CA GLY A 136 -2.06 18.16 -7.56
C GLY A 136 -1.86 16.69 -7.18
N ILE A 137 -0.98 16.40 -6.21
CA ILE A 137 -0.76 15.02 -5.74
C ILE A 137 -1.98 14.53 -4.96
N LEU A 138 -2.63 15.39 -4.18
CA LEU A 138 -3.87 15.03 -3.48
C LEU A 138 -4.99 14.67 -4.46
N ARG A 139 -5.18 15.46 -5.52
CA ARG A 139 -6.15 15.14 -6.59
C ARG A 139 -5.81 13.83 -7.27
N LEU A 140 -4.54 13.62 -7.61
CA LEU A 140 -4.08 12.37 -8.22
C LEU A 140 -4.35 11.16 -7.30
N ALA A 141 -4.02 11.27 -6.01
CA ALA A 141 -4.29 10.23 -5.02
C ALA A 141 -5.79 9.95 -4.90
N LEU A 142 -6.64 10.98 -4.90
CA LEU A 142 -8.09 10.83 -4.88
C LEU A 142 -8.60 10.15 -6.16
N THR A 143 -8.11 10.54 -7.33
CA THR A 143 -8.47 9.89 -8.60
C THR A 143 -8.11 8.41 -8.57
N TRP A 144 -6.92 8.06 -8.10
CA TRP A 144 -6.53 6.66 -7.92
C TRP A 144 -7.40 5.92 -6.90
N ALA A 145 -7.72 6.55 -5.77
CA ALA A 145 -8.61 5.95 -4.78
C ALA A 145 -10.00 5.64 -5.37
N VAL A 146 -10.57 6.58 -6.13
CA VAL A 146 -11.86 6.37 -6.82
C VAL A 146 -11.77 5.24 -7.82
N ILE A 147 -10.73 5.20 -8.66
CA ILE A 147 -10.53 4.12 -9.66
C ILE A 147 -10.43 2.76 -8.96
N VAL A 148 -9.64 2.66 -7.89
CA VAL A 148 -9.45 1.40 -7.16
C VAL A 148 -10.75 0.96 -6.49
N VAL A 149 -11.45 1.86 -5.79
CA VAL A 149 -12.72 1.52 -5.13
C VAL A 149 -13.78 1.13 -6.15
N ALA A 150 -13.92 1.86 -7.26
CA ALA A 150 -14.85 1.51 -8.33
C ALA A 150 -14.51 0.15 -8.94
N GLY A 151 -13.23 -0.14 -9.16
CA GLY A 151 -12.75 -1.46 -9.61
C GLY A 151 -13.08 -2.58 -8.63
N CYS A 152 -12.90 -2.35 -7.32
CA CYS A 152 -13.27 -3.32 -6.28
C CYS A 152 -14.77 -3.59 -6.24
N VAL A 153 -15.59 -2.53 -6.33
CA VAL A 153 -17.06 -2.67 -6.36
C VAL A 153 -17.50 -3.42 -7.61
N TRP A 154 -16.92 -3.08 -8.78
CA TRP A 154 -17.18 -3.79 -10.02
C TRP A 154 -16.83 -5.27 -9.93
N GLU A 155 -15.62 -5.60 -9.47
CA GLU A 155 -15.16 -6.99 -9.24
C GLU A 155 -16.11 -7.75 -8.31
N LEU A 156 -16.51 -7.13 -7.20
CA LEU A 156 -17.42 -7.75 -6.24
C LEU A 156 -18.80 -8.02 -6.85
N ILE A 157 -19.34 -7.06 -7.61
CA ILE A 157 -20.63 -7.22 -8.29
C ILE A 157 -20.56 -8.37 -9.29
N GLN A 158 -19.53 -8.40 -10.15
CA GLN A 158 -19.36 -9.48 -11.13
C GLN A 158 -19.22 -10.84 -10.46
N PHE A 159 -18.46 -10.92 -9.36
CA PHE A 159 -18.31 -12.15 -8.60
C PHE A 159 -19.65 -12.62 -8.00
N ILE A 160 -20.42 -11.73 -7.37
CA ILE A 160 -21.72 -12.07 -6.79
C ILE A 160 -22.71 -12.50 -7.89
N LEU A 161 -22.75 -11.79 -9.02
CA LEU A 161 -23.61 -12.16 -10.14
C LEU A 161 -23.23 -13.53 -10.72
N GLY A 162 -21.94 -13.84 -10.84
CA GLY A 162 -21.47 -15.17 -11.24
C GLY A 162 -21.82 -16.30 -10.27
N LEU A 163 -22.03 -15.99 -8.98
CA LEU A 163 -22.53 -16.97 -8.00
C LEU A 163 -24.06 -17.18 -8.09
N VAL A 164 -24.82 -16.14 -8.42
CA VAL A 164 -26.29 -16.18 -8.48
C VAL A 164 -26.78 -16.74 -9.82
N GLU A 165 -26.14 -16.34 -10.93
CA GLU A 165 -26.49 -16.73 -12.29
C GLU A 165 -25.28 -17.39 -12.98
N PRO A 166 -24.95 -18.65 -12.63
CA PRO A 166 -23.76 -19.32 -13.15
C PRO A 166 -23.80 -19.56 -14.67
N ASP A 167 -24.99 -19.56 -15.28
CA ASP A 167 -25.18 -19.77 -16.71
C ASP A 167 -25.03 -18.48 -17.55
N ALA A 168 -24.97 -17.32 -16.89
CA ALA A 168 -24.80 -16.02 -17.54
C ALA A 168 -23.32 -15.62 -17.60
N ALA A 169 -22.95 -14.89 -18.65
CA ALA A 169 -21.56 -14.48 -18.91
C ALA A 169 -21.11 -13.29 -18.04
N TRP A 170 -21.01 -13.51 -16.74
CA TRP A 170 -20.51 -12.53 -15.76
C TRP A 170 -19.02 -12.78 -15.51
N PHE A 171 -18.15 -12.03 -16.20
CA PHE A 171 -16.71 -12.16 -16.06
C PHE A 171 -16.14 -11.04 -15.18
N SER A 172 -15.46 -11.41 -14.09
CA SER A 172 -14.66 -10.44 -13.36
C SER A 172 -13.47 -10.00 -14.23
N LEU A 173 -12.94 -8.81 -13.99
CA LEU A 173 -11.73 -8.35 -14.67
C LEU A 173 -10.55 -9.29 -14.36
N SER A 174 -10.52 -9.90 -13.17
CA SER A 174 -9.55 -10.93 -12.83
C SER A 174 -9.68 -12.20 -13.69
N ASP A 175 -10.90 -12.62 -14.05
CA ASP A 175 -11.13 -13.76 -14.94
C ASP A 175 -10.69 -13.44 -16.37
N LEU A 176 -10.95 -12.21 -16.82
CA LEU A 176 -10.50 -11.74 -18.13
C LEU A 176 -8.98 -11.63 -18.22
N LEU A 177 -8.32 -11.26 -17.11
CA LEU A 177 -6.86 -11.17 -17.06
C LEU A 177 -6.21 -12.55 -17.00
N ASN A 178 -6.90 -13.53 -16.40
CA ASN A 178 -6.38 -14.86 -16.13
C ASN A 178 -5.71 -15.54 -17.34
N PRO A 179 -6.36 -15.65 -18.52
CA PRO A 179 -5.74 -16.28 -19.69
C PRO A 179 -4.54 -15.49 -20.21
N VAL A 180 -4.52 -14.17 -20.02
CA VAL A 180 -3.39 -13.32 -20.42
C VAL A 180 -2.17 -13.62 -19.56
N VAL A 181 -2.33 -13.78 -18.24
CA VAL A 181 -1.19 -13.97 -17.32
C VAL A 181 -0.84 -15.43 -17.02
N ASP A 182 -1.64 -16.39 -17.49
CA ASP A 182 -1.34 -17.82 -17.36
C ASP A 182 -0.14 -18.23 -18.21
N GLY A 183 -0.01 -17.67 -19.42
CA GLY A 183 1.15 -17.90 -20.28
C GLY A 183 2.40 -17.16 -19.80
N VAL A 184 3.58 -17.77 -19.98
CA VAL A 184 4.88 -17.12 -19.71
C VAL A 184 5.02 -15.78 -20.44
N PRO A 185 4.68 -15.65 -21.74
CA PRO A 185 4.82 -14.37 -22.44
C PRO A 185 3.95 -13.26 -21.82
N GLY A 186 2.69 -13.55 -21.54
CA GLY A 186 1.78 -12.55 -20.98
C GLY A 186 2.11 -12.20 -19.53
N ARG A 187 2.62 -13.15 -18.74
CA ARG A 187 3.19 -12.89 -17.41
C ARG A 187 4.38 -11.94 -17.49
N VAL A 188 5.31 -12.16 -18.42
CA VAL A 188 6.47 -11.27 -18.64
C VAL A 188 6.01 -9.86 -19.00
N VAL A 189 5.07 -9.72 -19.94
CA VAL A 189 4.53 -8.41 -20.35
C VAL A 189 3.85 -7.72 -19.18
N PHE A 190 3.00 -8.42 -18.43
CA PHE A 190 2.29 -7.88 -17.28
C PHE A 190 3.26 -7.36 -16.21
N ILE A 191 4.25 -8.18 -15.85
CA ILE A 191 5.27 -7.83 -14.87
C ILE A 191 6.14 -6.65 -15.35
N ALA A 192 6.52 -6.64 -16.62
CA ALA A 192 7.28 -5.53 -17.20
C ALA A 192 6.50 -4.21 -17.13
N LEU A 193 5.20 -4.22 -17.49
CA LEU A 193 4.31 -3.07 -17.35
C LEU A 193 4.18 -2.62 -15.89
N TRP A 194 4.05 -3.57 -14.96
CA TRP A 194 3.97 -3.29 -13.54
C TRP A 194 5.23 -2.61 -12.99
N VAL A 195 6.40 -3.19 -13.26
CA VAL A 195 7.70 -2.65 -12.80
C VAL A 195 7.99 -1.30 -13.44
N THR A 196 7.79 -1.16 -14.76
CA THR A 196 8.02 0.10 -15.46
C THR A 196 7.07 1.19 -14.98
N GLY A 197 5.79 0.87 -14.74
CA GLY A 197 4.81 1.78 -14.15
C GLY A 197 5.24 2.25 -12.75
N GLY A 198 5.67 1.32 -11.89
CA GLY A 198 6.21 1.64 -10.56
C GLY A 198 7.44 2.55 -10.61
N VAL A 199 8.42 2.20 -11.44
CA VAL A 199 9.63 3.02 -11.65
C VAL A 199 9.28 4.41 -12.19
N TRP A 200 8.33 4.50 -13.13
CA TRP A 200 7.87 5.77 -13.68
C TRP A 200 7.21 6.66 -12.60
N LEU A 201 6.37 6.08 -11.74
CA LEU A 201 5.76 6.78 -10.61
C LEU A 201 6.82 7.29 -9.62
N LEU A 202 7.81 6.45 -9.28
CA LEU A 202 8.92 6.85 -8.41
C LEU A 202 9.76 7.98 -9.02
N ARG A 203 10.06 7.91 -10.33
CA ARG A 203 10.77 8.96 -11.06
C ARG A 203 10.02 10.29 -11.04
N ARG A 204 8.69 10.28 -11.20
CA ARG A 204 7.88 11.50 -11.12
C ARG A 204 7.78 12.06 -9.71
N GLY A 205 7.74 11.19 -8.71
CA GLY A 205 7.74 11.59 -7.30
C GLY A 205 9.04 12.29 -6.87
N GLY A 206 10.20 11.87 -7.40
CA GLY A 206 11.51 12.41 -7.01
C GLY A 206 12.05 13.59 -7.81
N LYS A 207 11.42 13.97 -8.94
CA LYS A 207 11.89 15.08 -9.80
C LYS A 207 11.41 16.48 -9.35
N ARG A 208 10.84 16.64 -8.15
CA ARG A 208 10.35 17.93 -7.65
C ARG A 208 11.25 18.52 -6.59
#